data_AF-A0A7J6U3C0-F1
#
_entry.id   AF-A0A7J6U3C0-F1
#
_cell.length_a   1.000
_cell.length_b   1.000
_cell.length_c   1.000
_cell.angle_alpha   90.00
_cell.angle_beta   90.00
_cell.angle_gamma   90.00
#
_symmetry.space_group_name_H-M   'P 1'
#
loop_
_entity.id
_entity.type
_entity.pdbx_description
1 polymer ?
#
loop_
_entity_poly.entity_id
_entity_poly.type
_entity_poly.pdbx_seq_one_letter_code
_entity_poly.pdbx_strand_id
1 'polypeptide(L)'
;MVMIVLSQIIQSLQLVTEEKFMKNINIPPFLVVGMEGIWGTLIMIFITLPIIYYIPGNDSGSLENTLDSVVLYENSPEMQHLMGIYVASIFLTNVSGVLVTKYLSSVHRTMISAMQTAVVWVAGLFTYYCMDPAMSFAEPWTFWSSIQLVGFMLLVLGQLVYAEVFEVPGFSPSRIPEVINAEKLATL
;
A
#
# COMPACT_ATOMS: atom_id res chain seq x y z
N MET A 1 0.70 19.91 -3.52
CA MET A 1 -0.53 19.61 -2.74
C MET A 1 -1.68 19.17 -3.62
N VAL A 2 -2.09 19.94 -4.65
CA VAL A 2 -3.21 19.55 -5.54
C VAL A 2 -3.01 18.16 -6.20
N MET A 3 -1.82 17.87 -6.74
CA MET A 3 -1.53 16.56 -7.36
C MET A 3 -1.65 15.39 -6.38
N ILE A 4 -1.29 15.59 -5.11
CA ILE A 4 -1.38 14.56 -4.07
C ILE A 4 -2.85 14.26 -3.79
N VAL A 5 -3.68 15.29 -3.61
CA VAL A 5 -5.12 15.12 -3.37
C VAL A 5 -5.79 14.41 -4.54
N LEU A 6 -5.46 14.77 -5.79
CA LEU A 6 -5.98 14.10 -6.98
C LEU A 6 -5.59 12.62 -7.04
N SER A 7 -4.33 12.30 -6.72
CA SER A 7 -3.86 10.91 -6.65
C SER A 7 -4.63 10.09 -5.61
N GLN A 8 -4.88 10.67 -4.43
CA GLN A 8 -5.66 10.00 -3.37
C GLN A 8 -7.12 9.75 -3.77
N ILE A 9 -7.74 10.67 -4.51
CA ILE A 9 -9.08 10.47 -5.06
C ILE A 9 -9.10 9.27 -6.01
N ILE A 10 -8.16 9.21 -6.95
CA ILE A 10 -8.06 8.09 -7.91
C ILE A 10 -7.81 6.77 -7.17
N GLN A 11 -6.91 6.75 -6.19
CA GLN A 11 -6.62 5.57 -5.39
C GLN A 11 -7.85 5.08 -4.62
N SER A 12 -8.62 5.99 -4.01
CA SER A 12 -9.85 5.64 -3.31
C SER A 12 -10.91 5.04 -4.25
N LEU A 13 -11.03 5.58 -5.47
CA LEU A 13 -11.95 5.07 -6.48
C LEU A 13 -11.56 3.67 -6.94
N GLN A 14 -10.26 3.41 -7.13
CA GLN A 14 -9.75 2.08 -7.46
C GLN A 14 -10.13 1.08 -6.37
N LEU A 15 -9.88 1.41 -5.09
CA LEU A 15 -10.17 0.52 -3.96
C LEU A 15 -11.67 0.18 -3.84
N VAL A 16 -12.55 1.17 -4.01
CA VAL A 16 -14.01 0.96 -3.96
C VAL A 16 -14.48 0.12 -5.15
N THR A 17 -13.93 0.37 -6.35
CA THR A 17 -14.29 -0.39 -7.55
C THR A 17 -13.81 -1.84 -7.45
N GLU A 18 -12.61 -2.06 -6.93
CA GLU A 18 -12.03 -3.39 -6.69
C GLU A 18 -12.89 -4.20 -5.71
N GLU A 19 -13.30 -3.58 -4.59
CA GLU A 19 -14.24 -4.19 -3.65
C GLU A 19 -15.57 -4.53 -4.32
N LYS A 20 -16.10 -3.62 -5.16
CA LYS A 20 -17.35 -3.84 -5.89
C LYS A 20 -17.24 -5.03 -6.84
N PHE A 21 -16.14 -5.16 -7.57
CA PHE A 21 -15.89 -6.28 -8.48
C PHE A 21 -15.75 -7.61 -7.76
N MET A 22 -15.05 -7.63 -6.63
CA MET A 22 -14.87 -8.87 -5.87
C MET A 22 -16.13 -9.30 -5.12
N LYS A 23 -16.91 -8.36 -4.58
CA LYS A 23 -18.10 -8.69 -3.77
C LYS A 23 -19.38 -8.83 -4.58
N ASN A 24 -19.60 -8.02 -5.62
CA ASN A 24 -20.84 -8.08 -6.41
C ASN A 24 -20.73 -8.97 -7.64
N ILE A 25 -19.57 -8.97 -8.31
CA ILE A 25 -19.34 -9.73 -9.55
C ILE A 25 -18.61 -11.06 -9.26
N ASN A 26 -18.14 -11.27 -8.01
CA ASN A 26 -17.44 -12.47 -7.55
C ASN A 26 -16.22 -12.85 -8.43
N ILE A 27 -15.50 -11.84 -8.90
CA ILE A 27 -14.28 -12.04 -9.69
C ILE A 27 -13.17 -12.55 -8.76
N PRO A 28 -12.38 -13.58 -9.16
CA PRO A 28 -11.28 -14.06 -8.34
C PRO A 28 -10.20 -12.98 -8.15
N PRO A 29 -9.73 -12.74 -6.89
CA PRO A 29 -8.71 -11.73 -6.56
C PRO A 29 -7.45 -11.78 -7.41
N PHE A 30 -6.94 -12.99 -7.65
CA PHE A 30 -5.72 -13.19 -8.42
C PHE A 30 -5.85 -12.74 -9.87
N LEU A 31 -7.04 -12.85 -10.46
CA LEU A 31 -7.30 -12.35 -11.80
C LEU A 31 -7.30 -10.82 -11.82
N VAL A 32 -7.90 -10.18 -10.81
CA VAL A 32 -7.92 -8.71 -10.68
C VAL A 32 -6.48 -8.18 -10.61
N VAL A 33 -5.66 -8.70 -9.68
CA VAL A 33 -4.25 -8.29 -9.53
C VAL A 33 -3.45 -8.56 -10.81
N GLY A 34 -3.68 -9.70 -11.47
CA GLY A 34 -3.00 -10.03 -12.73
C GLY A 34 -3.35 -9.04 -13.84
N MET A 35 -4.63 -8.69 -13.99
CA MET A 35 -5.07 -7.71 -14.99
C MET A 35 -4.54 -6.31 -14.70
N GLU A 36 -4.51 -5.88 -13.44
CA GLU A 36 -3.88 -4.61 -13.03
C GLU A 36 -2.38 -4.60 -13.35
N GLY A 37 -1.68 -5.69 -13.08
CA GLY A 37 -0.26 -5.84 -13.41
C GLY A 37 0.00 -5.75 -14.92
N ILE A 38 -0.82 -6.41 -15.74
CA ILE A 38 -0.68 -6.36 -17.20
C ILE A 38 -0.93 -4.93 -17.73
N TRP A 39 -2.06 -4.32 -17.37
CA TRP A 39 -2.37 -2.96 -17.83
C TRP A 39 -1.40 -1.92 -17.30
N GLY A 40 -0.97 -2.04 -16.03
CA GLY A 40 0.07 -1.20 -15.45
C GLY A 40 1.39 -1.31 -16.20
N THR A 41 1.81 -2.54 -16.54
CA THR A 41 3.03 -2.76 -17.32
C THR A 41 2.93 -2.16 -18.72
N LEU A 42 1.81 -2.34 -19.42
CA LEU A 42 1.58 -1.75 -20.75
C LEU A 42 1.63 -0.22 -20.69
N ILE A 43 0.96 0.40 -19.72
CA ILE A 43 0.96 1.86 -19.55
C ILE A 43 2.36 2.36 -19.19
N MET A 44 3.12 1.62 -18.37
CA MET A 44 4.49 1.99 -18.04
C MET A 44 5.40 1.96 -19.27
N ILE A 45 5.38 0.86 -20.05
CA ILE A 45 6.26 0.68 -21.22
C ILE A 45 5.92 1.65 -22.36
N PHE A 46 4.63 1.82 -22.68
CA PHE A 46 4.23 2.55 -23.88
C PHE A 46 3.98 4.04 -23.66
N ILE A 47 3.71 4.47 -22.42
CA ILE A 47 3.33 5.86 -22.12
C ILE A 47 4.34 6.49 -21.17
N THR A 48 4.53 5.89 -19.99
CA THR A 48 5.27 6.56 -18.91
C THR A 48 6.77 6.64 -19.19
N LEU A 49 7.42 5.52 -19.51
CA LEU A 49 8.87 5.49 -19.77
C LEU A 49 9.28 6.36 -20.98
N PRO A 50 8.56 6.34 -22.13
CA PRO A 50 8.88 7.23 -23.24
C PRO A 50 8.76 8.71 -22.86
N ILE A 51 7.70 9.10 -22.14
CA ILE A 51 7.51 10.49 -21.70
C ILE A 51 8.68 10.94 -20.82
N ILE A 52 9.06 10.12 -19.84
CA ILE A 52 10.13 10.44 -18.89
C ILE A 52 11.50 10.51 -19.60
N TYR A 53 11.74 9.62 -20.57
CA TYR A 53 12.97 9.64 -21.37
C TYR A 53 13.17 10.94 -22.15
N TYR A 54 12.09 11.51 -22.71
CA TYR A 54 12.17 12.77 -23.48
C TYR A 54 12.24 14.03 -22.62
N ILE A 55 11.92 13.94 -21.32
CA ILE A 55 12.04 15.08 -20.43
C ILE A 55 13.52 15.27 -20.09
N PRO A 56 14.10 16.47 -20.29
CA PRO A 56 15.49 16.71 -19.97
C PRO A 56 15.73 16.60 -18.47
N GLY A 57 16.78 15.88 -18.09
CA GLY A 57 17.11 15.63 -16.70
C GLY A 57 18.58 15.31 -16.48
N ASN A 58 18.89 14.92 -15.25
CA ASN A 58 20.26 14.77 -14.77
C ASN A 58 20.89 13.41 -15.11
N ASP A 59 20.10 12.48 -15.67
CA ASP A 59 20.52 11.11 -15.97
C ASP A 59 20.74 10.94 -17.49
N SER A 60 21.99 11.14 -17.91
CA SER A 60 22.40 11.08 -19.32
C SER A 60 21.61 12.00 -20.27
N GLY A 61 21.13 13.15 -19.77
CA GLY A 61 20.33 14.11 -20.55
C GLY A 61 18.82 13.85 -20.52
N SER A 62 18.37 12.78 -19.87
CA SER A 62 16.96 12.45 -19.61
C SER A 62 16.64 12.50 -18.12
N LEU A 63 15.35 12.54 -17.77
CA LEU A 63 14.91 12.43 -16.38
C LEU A 63 15.15 11.02 -15.82
N GLU A 64 14.97 10.00 -16.66
CA GLU A 64 15.30 8.61 -16.36
C GLU A 64 15.70 7.90 -17.66
N ASN A 65 16.93 7.36 -17.69
CA ASN A 65 17.38 6.59 -18.84
C ASN A 65 17.18 5.09 -18.58
N THR A 66 16.02 4.56 -18.99
CA THR A 66 15.70 3.15 -18.79
C THR A 66 16.71 2.22 -19.49
N LEU A 67 17.31 2.63 -20.61
CA LEU A 67 18.29 1.80 -21.31
C LEU A 67 19.57 1.62 -20.49
N ASP A 68 20.03 2.68 -19.83
CA ASP A 68 21.19 2.61 -18.95
C ASP A 68 20.89 1.76 -17.71
N SER A 69 19.70 1.90 -17.14
CA SER A 69 19.22 1.06 -16.03
C SER A 69 19.19 -0.43 -16.37
N VAL A 70 18.83 -0.81 -17.61
CA VAL A 70 18.86 -2.20 -18.07
C VAL A 70 20.30 -2.71 -18.15
N VAL A 71 21.23 -1.89 -18.66
CA VAL A 71 22.67 -2.25 -18.69
C VAL A 71 23.21 -2.43 -17.27
N LEU A 72 22.83 -1.58 -16.32
CA LEU A 72 23.21 -1.73 -14.91
C LEU A 72 22.69 -3.05 -14.32
N TYR A 73 21.43 -3.39 -14.62
CA TYR A 73 20.80 -4.63 -14.18
C TYR A 73 21.52 -5.87 -14.72
N GLU A 74 21.90 -5.88 -16.00
CA GLU A 74 22.61 -7.01 -16.61
C GLU A 74 24.01 -7.21 -16.04
N ASN A 75 24.70 -6.13 -15.67
CA ASN A 75 26.09 -6.18 -15.25
C ASN A 75 26.31 -6.39 -13.74
N SER A 76 25.29 -6.15 -12.90
CA SER A 76 25.42 -6.26 -11.43
C SER A 76 24.57 -7.42 -10.86
N PRO A 77 25.19 -8.53 -10.42
CA PRO A 77 24.45 -9.65 -9.83
C PRO A 77 23.79 -9.28 -8.50
N GLU A 78 24.37 -8.34 -7.74
CA GLU A 78 23.78 -7.84 -6.50
C GLU A 78 22.44 -7.13 -6.76
N MET A 79 22.38 -6.29 -7.80
CA MET A 79 21.15 -5.62 -8.20
C MET A 79 20.07 -6.60 -8.67
N GLN A 80 20.45 -7.68 -9.37
CA GLN A 80 19.50 -8.71 -9.81
C GLN A 80 18.83 -9.40 -8.62
N HIS A 81 19.60 -9.77 -7.60
CA HIS A 81 19.05 -10.40 -6.39
C HIS A 81 18.12 -9.45 -5.62
N LEU A 82 18.54 -8.20 -5.42
CA LEU A 82 17.72 -7.19 -4.74
C LEU A 82 16.42 -6.91 -5.50
N MET A 83 16.48 -6.79 -6.83
CA MET A 83 15.30 -6.61 -7.67
C MET A 83 14.35 -7.81 -7.59
N GLY A 84 14.86 -9.04 -7.59
CA GLY A 84 14.05 -10.25 -7.43
C GLY A 84 13.28 -10.27 -6.11
N ILE A 85 13.95 -9.94 -5.00
CA ILE A 85 13.32 -9.83 -3.68
C ILE A 85 12.26 -8.71 -3.68
N TYR A 86 12.59 -7.57 -4.29
CA TYR A 86 11.70 -6.41 -4.37
C TYR A 86 10.41 -6.72 -5.15
N VAL A 87 10.53 -7.34 -6.33
CA VAL A 87 9.37 -7.75 -7.16
C VAL A 87 8.51 -8.76 -6.41
N ALA A 88 9.13 -9.76 -5.76
CA ALA A 88 8.39 -10.73 -4.95
C ALA A 88 7.64 -10.06 -3.78
N SER A 89 8.27 -9.10 -3.11
CA SER A 89 7.66 -8.33 -2.01
C SER A 89 6.46 -7.51 -2.49
N ILE A 90 6.58 -6.81 -3.62
CA ILE A 90 5.47 -6.05 -4.22
C ILE A 90 4.31 -6.99 -4.58
N PHE A 91 4.62 -8.12 -5.22
CA PHE A 91 3.60 -9.10 -5.60
C PHE A 91 2.84 -9.61 -4.37
N LEU A 92 3.55 -10.02 -3.32
CA LEU A 92 2.94 -10.50 -2.08
C LEU A 92 2.08 -9.40 -1.43
N THR A 93 2.59 -8.16 -1.37
CA THR A 93 1.85 -7.04 -0.78
C THR A 93 0.56 -6.74 -1.55
N ASN A 94 0.61 -6.76 -2.89
CA ASN A 94 -0.57 -6.55 -3.74
C ASN A 94 -1.59 -7.67 -3.56
N VAL A 95 -1.17 -8.94 -3.60
CA VAL A 95 -2.05 -10.09 -3.38
C VAL A 95 -2.68 -10.02 -1.99
N SER A 96 -1.89 -9.81 -0.94
CA SER A 96 -2.39 -9.65 0.44
C SER A 96 -3.38 -8.49 0.55
N GLY A 97 -3.10 -7.35 -0.10
CA GLY A 97 -4.00 -6.20 -0.12
C GLY A 97 -5.35 -6.52 -0.72
N VAL A 98 -5.39 -7.13 -1.91
CA VAL A 98 -6.65 -7.53 -2.57
C VAL A 98 -7.40 -8.58 -1.75
N LEU A 99 -6.69 -9.53 -1.12
CA LEU A 99 -7.31 -10.52 -0.23
C LEU A 99 -7.95 -9.87 1.00
N VAL A 100 -7.29 -8.89 1.62
CA VAL A 100 -7.87 -8.10 2.72
C VAL A 100 -9.16 -7.40 2.27
N THR A 101 -9.16 -6.76 1.09
CA THR A 101 -10.37 -6.13 0.55
C THR A 101 -11.49 -7.14 0.32
N LYS A 102 -11.17 -8.34 -0.18
CA LYS A 102 -12.17 -9.40 -0.42
C LYS A 102 -12.82 -9.89 0.87
N TYR A 103 -12.02 -10.23 1.88
CA TYR A 103 -12.53 -10.87 3.10
C TYR A 103 -13.07 -9.87 4.13
N LEU A 104 -12.57 -8.64 4.12
CA LEU A 104 -12.96 -7.59 5.07
C LEU A 104 -13.68 -6.46 4.33
N SER A 105 -12.98 -5.39 3.98
CA SER A 105 -13.49 -4.28 3.18
C SER A 105 -12.35 -3.41 2.65
N SER A 106 -12.65 -2.51 1.70
CA SER A 106 -11.71 -1.47 1.27
C SER A 106 -11.29 -0.55 2.42
N VAL A 107 -12.18 -0.30 3.38
CA VAL A 107 -11.88 0.52 4.57
C VAL A 107 -10.84 -0.16 5.47
N HIS A 108 -10.93 -1.47 5.67
CA HIS A 108 -9.93 -2.19 6.45
C HIS A 108 -8.56 -2.20 5.74
N ARG A 109 -8.55 -2.27 4.41
CA ARG A 109 -7.30 -2.14 3.64
C ARG A 109 -6.66 -0.77 3.77
N THR A 110 -7.43 0.33 3.67
CA THR A 110 -6.87 1.68 3.84
C THR A 110 -6.34 1.90 5.25
N MET A 111 -7.01 1.33 6.24
CA MET A 111 -6.58 1.34 7.64
C MET A 111 -5.26 0.61 7.87
N ILE A 112 -5.09 -0.59 7.32
CA ILE A 112 -3.82 -1.31 7.36
C ILE A 112 -2.72 -0.54 6.62
N SER A 113 -3.05 0.07 5.47
CA SER A 113 -2.10 0.90 4.73
C SER A 113 -1.64 2.12 5.54
N ALA A 114 -2.53 2.75 6.31
CA ALA A 114 -2.15 3.85 7.20
C ALA A 114 -1.14 3.40 8.27
N MET A 115 -1.30 2.18 8.83
CA MET A 115 -0.36 1.62 9.81
C MET A 115 1.03 1.30 9.23
N GLN A 116 1.14 1.06 7.93
CA GLN A 116 2.43 0.75 7.30
C GLN A 116 3.47 1.84 7.54
N THR A 117 3.05 3.11 7.56
CA THR A 117 3.96 4.22 7.85
C THR A 117 4.56 4.15 9.26
N ALA A 118 3.79 3.69 10.25
CA ALA A 118 4.29 3.45 11.60
C ALA A 118 5.31 2.30 11.63
N VAL A 119 5.05 1.22 10.89
CA VAL A 119 5.97 0.07 10.80
C VAL A 119 7.29 0.47 10.17
N VAL A 120 7.26 1.25 9.09
CA VAL A 120 8.48 1.77 8.43
C VAL A 120 9.29 2.65 9.38
N TRP A 121 8.63 3.51 10.15
CA TRP A 121 9.31 4.34 11.15
C TRP A 121 9.95 3.51 12.27
N VAL A 122 9.26 2.49 12.79
CA VAL A 122 9.85 1.56 13.76
C VAL A 122 11.06 0.84 13.17
N ALA A 123 11.02 0.44 11.90
CA ALA A 123 12.17 -0.15 11.22
C ALA A 123 13.35 0.83 11.13
N GLY A 124 13.09 2.12 10.86
CA GLY A 124 14.12 3.18 10.85
C GLY A 124 14.78 3.42 12.21
N LEU A 125 14.02 3.37 13.30
CA LEU A 125 14.57 3.39 14.66
C LEU A 125 15.38 2.12 14.96
N PHE A 126 14.86 0.95 14.57
CA PHE A 126 15.54 -0.32 14.77
C PHE A 126 16.90 -0.37 14.07
N THR A 127 16.98 0.09 12.82
CA THR A 127 18.25 0.11 12.06
C THR A 127 19.27 1.05 12.70
N TYR A 128 18.85 2.19 13.25
CA TYR A 128 19.72 3.12 13.97
C TYR A 128 20.31 2.53 15.25
N TYR A 129 19.49 1.88 16.07
CA TYR A 129 19.93 1.40 17.40
C TYR A 129 20.51 -0.02 17.40
N CYS A 130 20.09 -0.89 16.48
CA CYS A 130 20.45 -2.31 16.49
C CYS A 130 21.40 -2.74 15.37
N MET A 131 21.61 -1.92 14.34
CA MET A 131 22.41 -2.30 13.18
C MET A 131 23.58 -1.32 12.96
N ASP A 132 23.41 -0.31 12.11
CA ASP A 132 24.45 0.68 11.80
C ASP A 132 23.82 2.08 11.70
N PRO A 133 24.18 3.01 12.61
CA PRO A 133 23.75 4.40 12.55
C PRO A 133 24.12 5.14 11.26
N ALA A 134 25.11 4.64 10.49
CA ALA A 134 25.55 5.27 9.24
C ALA A 134 24.66 4.93 8.02
N MET A 135 23.68 4.04 8.17
CA MET A 135 22.74 3.73 7.08
C MET A 135 21.85 4.94 6.76
N SER A 136 21.63 5.20 5.47
CA SER A 136 20.85 6.35 4.97
C SER A 136 19.41 6.43 5.51
N PHE A 137 18.83 5.29 5.86
CA PHE A 137 17.46 5.14 6.37
C PHE A 137 17.39 4.90 7.89
N ALA A 138 18.52 5.03 8.60
CA ALA A 138 18.55 4.95 10.05
C ALA A 138 18.13 6.31 10.65
N GLU A 139 17.09 6.29 11.49
CA GLU A 139 16.52 7.51 12.06
C GLU A 139 16.76 7.56 13.59
N PRO A 140 17.45 8.58 14.13
CA PRO A 140 17.64 8.72 15.57
C PRO A 140 16.36 9.18 16.28
N TRP A 141 16.23 8.83 17.56
CA TRP A 141 15.18 9.40 18.39
C TRP A 141 15.41 10.89 18.65
N THR A 142 14.48 11.73 18.21
CA THR A 142 14.50 13.18 18.44
C THR A 142 13.25 13.64 19.21
N PHE A 143 13.20 14.93 19.57
CA PHE A 143 11.99 15.53 20.13
C PHE A 143 10.78 15.36 19.19
N TRP A 144 10.99 15.49 17.88
CA TRP A 144 9.93 15.31 16.88
C TRP A 144 9.47 13.85 16.77
N SER A 145 10.35 12.88 17.04
CA SER A 145 9.99 11.47 17.10
C SER A 145 8.96 11.19 18.21
N SER A 146 8.96 11.99 19.28
CA SER A 146 7.95 11.87 20.36
C SER A 146 6.58 12.35 19.92
N ILE A 147 6.48 13.44 19.14
CA ILE A 147 5.19 13.88 18.58
C ILE A 147 4.69 12.91 17.50
N GLN A 148 5.59 12.34 16.72
CA GLN A 148 5.28 11.30 15.74
C GLN A 148 4.73 10.03 16.40
N LEU A 149 5.34 9.58 17.51
CA LEU A 149 4.81 8.47 18.30
C LEU A 149 3.38 8.74 18.77
N VAL A 150 3.10 9.94 19.28
CA VAL A 150 1.73 10.33 19.68
C VAL A 150 0.77 10.26 18.49
N GLY A 151 1.19 10.70 17.30
CA GLY A 151 0.41 10.57 16.06
C GLY A 151 0.09 9.11 15.70
N PHE A 152 1.08 8.21 15.80
CA PHE A 152 0.85 6.78 15.55
C PHE A 152 -0.02 6.12 16.62
N MET A 153 0.13 6.49 17.89
CA MET A 153 -0.76 6.01 18.95
C MET A 153 -2.20 6.44 18.70
N LEU A 154 -2.43 7.69 18.27
CA LEU A 154 -3.76 8.17 17.87
C LEU A 154 -4.33 7.39 16.68
N LEU A 155 -3.49 7.06 15.69
CA LEU A 155 -3.88 6.23 14.54
C LEU A 155 -4.33 4.84 14.99
N VAL A 156 -3.55 4.18 15.86
CA VAL A 156 -3.89 2.85 16.40
C VAL A 156 -5.16 2.91 17.25
N LEU A 157 -5.30 3.92 18.12
CA LEU A 157 -6.52 4.11 18.91
C LEU A 157 -7.75 4.32 18.03
N GLY A 158 -7.64 5.14 16.97
CA GLY A 158 -8.71 5.33 15.99
C GLY A 158 -9.12 4.00 15.33
N GLN A 159 -8.14 3.14 15.03
CA GLN A 159 -8.43 1.81 14.51
C GLN A 159 -9.19 0.92 15.50
N LEU A 160 -8.77 0.91 16.77
CA LEU A 160 -9.38 0.07 17.80
C LEU A 160 -10.81 0.51 18.12
N VAL A 161 -11.09 1.81 18.08
CA VAL A 161 -12.45 2.35 18.18
C VAL A 161 -13.29 1.91 16.98
N TYR A 162 -12.75 1.98 15.77
CA TYR A 162 -13.45 1.53 14.57
C TYR A 162 -13.71 0.02 14.55
N ALA A 163 -12.79 -0.78 15.09
CA ALA A 163 -12.95 -2.21 15.27
C ALA A 163 -13.89 -2.57 16.45
N GLU A 164 -14.50 -1.56 17.09
CA GLU A 164 -15.39 -1.70 18.25
C GLU A 164 -14.74 -2.43 19.45
N VAL A 165 -13.40 -2.45 19.52
CA VAL A 165 -12.67 -3.05 20.65
C VAL A 165 -12.73 -2.14 21.88
N PHE A 166 -12.74 -0.82 21.67
CA PHE A 166 -12.91 0.18 22.71
C PHE A 166 -14.23 0.93 22.52
N GLU A 167 -15.18 0.69 23.43
CA GLU A 167 -16.41 1.46 23.52
C GLU A 167 -16.12 2.82 24.17
N VAL A 168 -16.33 3.91 23.42
CA VAL A 168 -16.15 5.26 23.94
C VAL A 168 -17.43 5.64 24.70
N PRO A 169 -17.38 5.94 26.01
CA PRO A 169 -18.57 6.24 26.79
C PRO A 169 -19.31 7.46 26.21
N GLY A 170 -20.51 7.22 25.65
CA GLY A 170 -21.35 8.24 24.99
C GLY A 170 -21.58 8.02 23.49
N PHE A 171 -20.76 7.21 22.83
CA PHE A 171 -20.98 6.74 21.46
C PHE A 171 -21.34 5.25 21.50
N SER A 172 -22.61 4.95 21.75
CA SER A 172 -23.10 3.57 21.54
C SER A 172 -23.12 3.34 20.02
N PRO A 173 -22.33 2.40 19.47
CA PRO A 173 -22.53 2.00 18.08
C PRO A 173 -23.97 1.50 17.94
N SER A 174 -24.70 2.06 16.97
CA SER A 174 -26.01 1.54 16.60
C SER A 174 -25.77 0.15 16.03
N ARG A 175 -26.02 -0.88 16.84
CA ARG A 175 -25.98 -2.28 16.47
C ARG A 175 -26.69 -2.44 15.12
N ILE A 176 -25.94 -2.60 14.02
CA ILE A 176 -26.55 -3.04 12.77
C ILE A 176 -27.04 -4.44 13.12
N PRO A 177 -28.36 -4.70 13.20
CA PRO A 177 -28.83 -6.05 13.44
C PRO A 177 -28.21 -6.90 12.34
N GLU A 178 -27.62 -8.04 12.71
CA GLU A 178 -27.23 -9.09 11.77
C GLU A 178 -28.30 -9.14 10.69
N VAL A 179 -27.98 -8.64 9.49
CA VAL A 179 -28.80 -8.88 8.32
C VAL A 179 -28.53 -10.36 8.00
N ILE A 180 -29.25 -11.21 8.74
CA ILE A 180 -30.00 -12.36 8.26
C ILE A 180 -29.07 -13.24 7.40
N ASN A 181 -28.56 -14.37 7.88
CA ASN A 181 -29.30 -15.64 7.93
C ASN A 181 -30.28 -15.89 6.74
N ALA A 182 -30.13 -15.19 5.62
CA ALA A 182 -30.98 -15.27 4.44
C ALA A 182 -30.53 -16.45 3.56
N GLU A 183 -29.24 -16.80 3.60
CA GLU A 183 -28.76 -18.07 3.00
C GLU A 183 -29.24 -19.31 3.76
N LYS A 184 -29.48 -19.21 5.09
CA LYS A 184 -30.01 -20.34 5.89
C LYS A 184 -31.53 -20.50 5.83
N LEU A 185 -32.27 -19.49 5.34
CA LEU A 185 -33.73 -19.58 5.14
C LEU A 185 -34.13 -19.87 3.69
N ALA A 186 -33.22 -19.72 2.72
CA ALA A 186 -33.45 -20.11 1.32
C ALA A 186 -33.13 -21.58 1.02
N THR A 187 -32.70 -22.35 2.04
CA THR A 187 -32.31 -23.76 1.93
C THR A 187 -33.19 -24.71 2.76
N LEU A 188 -34.33 -24.21 3.26
CA LEU A 188 -35.47 -25.01 3.76
C LEU A 188 -36.66 -24.82 2.82
#